data_AF-A0A7X8W4K9-F1
#
_entry.id   AF-A0A7X8W4K9-F1
#
_cell.length_a   1.000
_cell.length_b   1.000
_cell.length_c   1.000
_cell.angle_alpha   90.00
_cell.angle_beta   90.00
_cell.angle_gamma   90.00
#
_symmetry.space_group_name_H-M   'P 1'
#
loop_
_entity.id
_entity.type
_entity.pdbx_description
1 polymer ?
#
loop_
_entity_poly.entity_id
_entity_poly.type
_entity_poly.pdbx_seq_one_letter_code
_entity_poly.pdbx_strand_id
1 'polypeptide(L)'
;DNPPIFCVVEPDKAPCIYESVKANDGNPHNITGDLDTIMAGLACGDPSPIAWDILHSCADVFIKVPDYIAARGMRMYSCPLHGDPFIISGESGAVTMGALYTILTEEDNSDLKEALKLDKDSKVLLVNTEGNTDPVHFRQIIWDGRNPVPKNTGPTFEL
;
A
#
# COMPACT_ATOMS: atom_id res chain seq x y z
N ASP A 1 -24.13 3.95 10.82
CA ASP A 1 -23.55 4.73 11.94
C ASP A 1 -22.23 4.09 12.34
N ASN A 2 -21.15 4.87 12.31
CA ASN A 2 -19.74 4.46 12.49
C ASN A 2 -19.15 3.57 11.37
N PRO A 3 -18.98 4.09 10.13
CA PRO A 3 -18.17 3.38 9.13
C PRO A 3 -16.72 3.23 9.62
N PRO A 4 -16.01 2.15 9.23
CA PRO A 4 -14.58 2.04 9.49
C PRO A 4 -13.82 3.09 8.68
N ILE A 5 -12.59 3.39 9.11
CA ILE A 5 -11.68 4.23 8.33
C ILE A 5 -11.16 3.42 7.14
N PHE A 6 -11.32 3.95 5.94
CA PHE A 6 -10.85 3.34 4.69
C PHE A 6 -9.61 4.06 4.18
N CYS A 7 -8.53 3.30 4.02
CA CYS A 7 -7.28 3.77 3.44
C CYS A 7 -7.02 3.11 2.09
N VAL A 8 -6.78 3.91 1.06
CA VAL A 8 -6.37 3.47 -0.28
C VAL A 8 -4.84 3.57 -0.37
N VAL A 9 -4.20 2.51 -0.88
CA VAL A 9 -2.74 2.41 -1.00
C VAL A 9 -2.38 2.13 -2.46
N GLU A 10 -1.60 3.01 -3.08
CA GLU A 10 -1.11 2.86 -4.45
C GLU A 10 0.43 2.87 -4.53
N PRO A 11 1.05 2.28 -5.57
CA PRO A 11 2.44 2.56 -5.94
C PRO A 11 2.67 4.06 -6.15
N ASP A 12 3.80 4.59 -5.69
CA ASP A 12 4.28 5.94 -6.01
C ASP A 12 4.51 6.18 -7.51
N LYS A 13 4.73 5.11 -8.29
CA LYS A 13 4.85 5.14 -9.76
C LYS A 13 3.54 4.98 -10.51
N ALA A 14 2.46 4.52 -9.87
CA ALA A 14 1.13 4.51 -10.48
C ALA A 14 0.00 4.99 -9.53
N PRO A 15 0.11 6.21 -8.94
CA PRO A 15 -0.82 6.71 -7.92
C PRO A 15 -2.05 7.43 -8.52
N CYS A 16 -2.78 6.79 -9.44
CA CYS A 16 -3.82 7.46 -10.22
C CYS A 16 -4.98 7.98 -9.35
N ILE A 17 -5.40 7.23 -8.32
CA ILE A 17 -6.46 7.66 -7.40
C ILE A 17 -5.96 8.76 -6.47
N TYR A 18 -4.75 8.63 -5.92
CA TYR A 18 -4.12 9.63 -5.06
C TYR A 18 -3.98 10.98 -5.78
N GLU A 19 -3.46 10.99 -7.01
CA GLU A 19 -3.32 12.23 -7.77
C GLU A 19 -4.69 12.82 -8.17
N SER A 20 -5.70 11.98 -8.38
CA SER A 20 -7.08 12.44 -8.60
C SER A 20 -7.64 13.17 -7.37
N VAL A 21 -7.45 12.62 -6.17
CA VAL A 21 -7.88 13.26 -4.92
C VAL A 21 -7.11 14.56 -4.68
N LYS A 22 -5.79 14.55 -4.94
CA LYS A 22 -4.93 15.71 -4.79
C LYS A 22 -5.31 16.87 -5.71
N ALA A 23 -5.79 16.58 -6.93
CA ALA A 23 -6.31 17.61 -7.84
C ALA A 23 -7.54 18.33 -7.28
N ASN A 24 -8.33 17.64 -6.44
CA ASN A 24 -9.45 18.18 -5.68
C ASN A 24 -10.48 18.96 -6.52
N ASP A 25 -10.76 18.48 -7.73
CA ASP A 25 -11.77 19.03 -8.65
C ASP A 25 -12.99 18.10 -8.82
N GLY A 26 -13.00 16.98 -8.10
CA GLY A 26 -14.06 15.97 -8.10
C GLY A 26 -13.99 14.96 -9.26
N ASN A 27 -12.99 15.05 -10.14
CA ASN A 27 -12.86 14.18 -11.31
C ASN A 27 -11.70 13.18 -11.18
N PRO A 28 -11.79 12.00 -11.80
CA PRO A 28 -10.64 11.12 -11.95
C PRO A 28 -9.63 11.73 -12.93
N HIS A 29 -8.35 11.68 -12.58
CA HIS A 29 -7.23 12.15 -13.39
C HIS A 29 -6.32 10.98 -13.77
N ASN A 30 -6.03 10.88 -15.06
CA ASN A 30 -5.11 9.88 -15.55
C ASN A 30 -3.67 10.36 -15.33
N ILE A 31 -2.80 9.44 -14.95
CA ILE A 31 -1.36 9.67 -14.89
C ILE A 31 -0.69 9.02 -16.10
N THR A 32 0.35 9.68 -16.60
CA THR A 32 1.12 9.22 -17.76
C THR A 32 2.59 9.06 -17.39
N GLY A 33 3.32 8.20 -18.10
CA GLY A 33 4.73 7.95 -17.85
C GLY A 33 5.04 6.46 -17.70
N ASP A 34 6.19 6.18 -17.09
CA ASP A 34 6.65 4.82 -16.83
C ASP A 34 6.05 4.32 -15.51
N LEU A 35 5.04 3.46 -15.62
CA LEU A 35 4.31 2.88 -14.48
C LEU A 35 5.02 1.63 -13.93
N ASP A 36 6.35 1.59 -14.02
CA ASP A 36 7.19 0.42 -13.70
C ASP A 36 7.34 0.21 -12.19
N THR A 37 6.31 -0.39 -11.58
CA THR A 37 6.30 -0.86 -10.18
C THR A 37 6.38 -2.39 -10.14
N ILE A 38 6.94 -2.94 -9.06
CA ILE A 38 6.88 -4.39 -8.81
C ILE A 38 5.44 -4.87 -8.57
N MET A 39 4.53 -3.96 -8.21
CA MET A 39 3.12 -4.24 -7.93
C MET A 39 2.31 -4.28 -9.23
N ALA A 40 2.56 -5.31 -10.06
CA ALA A 40 1.98 -5.42 -11.40
C ALA A 40 0.44 -5.31 -11.44
N GLY A 41 -0.26 -5.80 -10.42
CA GLY A 41 -1.72 -5.69 -10.31
C GLY A 41 -2.23 -4.27 -10.01
N LEU A 42 -1.35 -3.37 -9.59
CA LEU A 42 -1.64 -1.97 -9.24
C LEU A 42 -1.01 -0.96 -10.21
N ALA A 43 -0.30 -1.42 -11.25
CA ALA A 43 0.35 -0.59 -12.25
C ALA A 43 -0.64 -0.01 -13.27
N CYS A 44 -1.59 0.80 -12.80
CA CYS A 44 -2.65 1.40 -13.62
C CYS A 44 -2.57 2.93 -13.58
N GLY A 45 -2.58 3.56 -14.76
CA GLY A 45 -2.57 5.02 -14.87
C GLY A 45 -3.95 5.66 -14.98
N ASP A 46 -4.97 4.85 -15.27
CA ASP A 46 -6.33 5.31 -15.54
C ASP A 46 -7.28 4.86 -14.41
N PRO A 47 -7.86 5.78 -13.62
CA PRO A 47 -8.88 5.44 -12.64
C PRO A 47 -10.12 4.84 -13.30
N SER A 48 -10.67 3.78 -12.71
CA SER A 48 -12.01 3.30 -13.10
C SER A 48 -13.06 4.32 -12.63
N PRO A 49 -13.91 4.87 -13.51
CA PRO A 49 -14.93 5.86 -13.12
C PRO A 49 -15.91 5.32 -12.06
N ILE A 50 -16.27 4.03 -12.17
CA ILE A 50 -17.19 3.37 -11.22
C ILE A 50 -16.53 3.23 -9.84
N ALA A 51 -15.24 2.87 -9.81
CA ALA A 51 -14.51 2.78 -8.56
C ALA A 51 -14.27 4.18 -7.95
N TRP A 52 -13.98 5.17 -8.79
CA TRP A 52 -13.76 6.55 -8.37
C TRP A 52 -14.95 7.10 -7.59
N ASP A 53 -16.17 6.96 -8.12
CA ASP A 53 -17.37 7.46 -7.45
C ASP A 53 -17.53 6.92 -6.03
N ILE A 54 -17.17 5.64 -5.82
CA ILE A 54 -17.21 4.98 -4.51
C ILE A 54 -16.05 5.47 -3.63
N LEU A 55 -14.82 5.43 -4.14
CA LEU A 55 -13.62 5.77 -3.37
C LEU A 55 -13.62 7.25 -2.96
N HIS A 56 -13.93 8.17 -3.87
CA HIS A 56 -14.05 9.59 -3.59
C HIS A 56 -15.12 9.90 -2.53
N SER A 57 -16.18 9.09 -2.45
CA SER A 57 -17.27 9.29 -1.49
C SER A 57 -17.06 8.59 -0.14
N CYS A 58 -16.21 7.56 -0.07
CA CYS A 58 -16.17 6.63 1.06
C CYS A 58 -14.78 6.37 1.66
N ALA A 59 -13.69 6.67 0.94
CA ALA A 59 -12.35 6.53 1.49
C ALA A 59 -11.93 7.79 2.25
N ASP A 60 -11.26 7.60 3.37
CA ASP A 60 -10.86 8.68 4.28
C ASP A 60 -9.43 9.14 4.03
N VAL A 61 -8.55 8.22 3.62
CA VAL A 61 -7.12 8.46 3.46
C VAL A 61 -6.62 7.81 2.18
N PHE A 62 -5.81 8.53 1.42
CA PHE A 62 -5.16 8.05 0.21
C PHE A 62 -3.66 8.20 0.40
N ILE A 63 -2.91 7.12 0.21
CA ILE A 63 -1.45 7.15 0.29
C ILE A 63 -0.85 6.47 -0.93
N LYS A 64 0.32 6.96 -1.33
CA LYS A 64 1.19 6.27 -2.28
C LYS A 64 2.45 5.79 -1.58
N VAL A 65 2.99 4.66 -2.01
CA VAL A 65 4.13 4.01 -1.37
C VAL A 65 5.16 3.52 -2.37
N PRO A 66 6.45 3.55 -2.02
CA PRO A 66 7.50 2.97 -2.85
C PRO A 66 7.47 1.43 -2.83
N ASP A 67 7.96 0.81 -3.91
CA ASP A 67 7.99 -0.65 -4.12
C ASP A 67 8.57 -1.45 -2.93
N TYR A 68 9.54 -0.90 -2.19
CA TYR A 68 10.14 -1.63 -1.06
C TYR A 68 9.15 -1.88 0.08
N ILE A 69 8.05 -1.12 0.16
CA ILE A 69 6.97 -1.31 1.13
C ILE A 69 6.21 -2.60 0.83
N ALA A 70 5.88 -2.86 -0.44
CA ALA A 70 5.32 -4.14 -0.86
C ALA A 70 6.27 -5.30 -0.55
N ALA A 71 7.54 -5.17 -0.93
CA ALA A 71 8.55 -6.19 -0.64
C ALA A 71 8.73 -6.45 0.88
N ARG A 72 8.63 -5.41 1.71
CA ARG A 72 8.59 -5.52 3.18
C ARG A 72 7.37 -6.34 3.63
N GLY A 73 6.18 -6.02 3.14
CA GLY A 73 4.95 -6.76 3.43
C GLY A 73 5.05 -8.24 3.05
N MET A 74 5.58 -8.55 1.87
CA MET A 74 5.76 -9.94 1.41
C MET A 74 6.65 -10.71 2.38
N ARG A 75 7.77 -10.11 2.80
CA ARG A 75 8.69 -10.71 3.77
C ARG A 75 8.04 -10.95 5.12
N MET A 76 7.24 -10.00 5.62
CA MET A 76 6.50 -10.16 6.87
C MET A 76 5.50 -11.32 6.81
N TYR A 77 4.71 -11.43 5.75
CA TYR A 77 3.77 -12.56 5.58
C TYR A 77 4.48 -13.91 5.43
N SER A 78 5.66 -13.92 4.81
CA SER A 78 6.46 -15.13 4.61
C SER A 78 7.32 -15.53 5.82
N CYS A 79 7.48 -14.64 6.81
CA CYS A 79 8.27 -14.85 8.03
C CYS A 79 7.46 -14.36 9.25
N PRO A 80 6.31 -14.99 9.55
CA PRO A 80 5.43 -14.54 10.62
C PRO A 80 6.07 -14.74 12.00
N LEU A 81 5.60 -13.96 12.97
CA LEU A 81 5.94 -14.17 14.38
C LEU A 81 5.28 -15.45 14.91
N HIS A 82 5.77 -15.95 16.05
CA HIS A 82 5.21 -17.15 16.67
C HIS A 82 3.72 -16.96 17.00
N GLY A 83 2.88 -17.84 16.45
CA GLY A 83 1.43 -17.82 16.64
C GLY A 83 0.66 -17.20 15.49
N ASP A 84 1.30 -16.37 14.66
CA ASP A 84 0.68 -15.78 13.48
C ASP A 84 0.68 -16.79 12.31
N PRO A 85 -0.36 -16.77 11.45
CA PRO A 85 -0.42 -17.66 10.30
C PRO A 85 0.59 -17.27 9.23
N PHE A 86 1.16 -18.28 8.57
CA PHE A 86 1.94 -18.08 7.36
C PHE A 86 1.02 -17.78 6.18
N ILE A 87 1.35 -16.74 5.41
CA ILE A 87 0.57 -16.31 4.24
C ILE A 87 1.52 -16.16 3.04
N ILE A 88 1.16 -16.75 1.91
CA ILE A 88 1.82 -16.46 0.63
C ILE A 88 1.12 -15.24 0.04
N SER A 89 1.87 -14.15 -0.11
CA SER A 89 1.36 -12.89 -0.64
C SER A 89 2.32 -12.33 -1.67
N GLY A 90 1.80 -12.05 -2.87
CA GLY A 90 2.53 -11.38 -3.95
C GLY A 90 2.74 -9.90 -3.67
N GLU A 91 3.41 -9.22 -4.59
CA GLU A 91 3.80 -7.82 -4.50
C GLU A 91 2.59 -6.91 -4.25
N SER A 92 1.55 -7.00 -5.09
CA SER A 92 0.35 -6.18 -4.96
C SER A 92 -0.49 -6.58 -3.75
N GLY A 93 -0.52 -7.87 -3.42
CA GLY A 93 -1.28 -8.40 -2.28
C GLY A 93 -0.71 -7.99 -0.91
N ALA A 94 0.61 -7.77 -0.84
CA ALA A 94 1.29 -7.55 0.43
C ALA A 94 1.44 -6.07 0.81
N VAL A 95 1.17 -5.15 -0.11
CA VAL A 95 1.47 -3.72 0.05
C VAL A 95 0.86 -3.11 1.31
N THR A 96 -0.37 -3.49 1.66
CA THR A 96 -1.07 -2.93 2.82
C THR A 96 -0.48 -3.39 4.15
N MET A 97 0.12 -4.59 4.21
CA MET A 97 0.85 -5.05 5.39
C MET A 97 2.14 -4.25 5.59
N GLY A 98 2.87 -4.03 4.49
CA GLY A 98 4.05 -3.18 4.50
C GLY A 98 3.71 -1.74 4.90
N ALA A 99 2.64 -1.17 4.34
CA ALA A 99 2.19 0.18 4.65
C ALA A 99 1.81 0.31 6.13
N LEU A 100 0.97 -0.59 6.65
CA LEU A 100 0.55 -0.57 8.05
C LEU A 100 1.74 -0.62 9.01
N TYR A 101 2.67 -1.54 8.79
CA TYR A 101 3.88 -1.63 9.63
C TYR A 101 4.66 -0.32 9.62
N THR A 102 4.89 0.23 8.43
CA THR A 102 5.65 1.46 8.23
C THR A 102 4.99 2.66 8.92
N ILE A 103 3.67 2.80 8.80
CA ILE A 103 2.88 3.83 9.50
C ILE A 103 3.05 3.73 11.02
N LEU A 104 3.09 2.51 11.55
CA LEU A 104 3.15 2.29 13.00
C LEU A 104 4.55 2.43 13.60
N THR A 105 5.61 2.21 12.81
CA THR A 105 6.98 2.07 13.34
C THR A 105 7.96 3.16 12.96
N GLU A 106 7.74 3.89 11.87
CA GLU A 106 8.66 4.94 11.42
C GLU A 106 8.30 6.31 12.04
N GLU A 107 9.32 7.06 12.47
CA GLU A 107 9.16 8.24 13.35
C GLU A 107 8.38 9.40 12.72
N ASP A 108 8.42 9.52 11.38
CA ASP A 108 7.84 10.66 10.65
C ASP A 108 6.35 10.49 10.26
N ASN A 109 5.66 9.48 10.81
CA ASN A 109 4.29 9.12 10.39
C ASN A 109 3.20 9.48 11.40
N SER A 110 3.46 10.38 12.36
CA SER A 110 2.49 10.79 13.39
C SER A 110 1.18 11.29 12.79
N ASP A 111 1.27 12.13 11.77
CA ASP A 111 0.13 12.79 11.15
C ASP A 111 -0.75 11.78 10.40
N LEU A 112 -0.12 10.83 9.70
CA LEU A 112 -0.83 9.75 9.01
C LEU A 112 -1.48 8.78 10.01
N LYS A 113 -0.80 8.48 11.12
CA LYS A 113 -1.36 7.68 12.21
C LYS A 113 -2.58 8.36 12.85
N GLU A 114 -2.53 9.67 13.04
CA GLU A 114 -3.64 10.48 13.55
C GLU A 114 -4.80 10.53 12.55
N ALA A 115 -4.52 10.77 11.26
CA ALA A 115 -5.53 10.75 10.20
C ALA A 115 -6.26 9.40 10.12
N LEU A 116 -5.51 8.30 10.27
CA LEU A 116 -6.05 6.94 10.31
C LEU A 116 -6.65 6.54 11.67
N LYS A 117 -6.55 7.42 12.68
CA LYS A 117 -6.97 7.18 14.09
C LYS A 117 -6.48 5.83 14.63
N LEU A 118 -5.25 5.46 14.27
CA LEU A 118 -4.66 4.18 14.68
C LEU A 118 -4.14 4.25 16.11
N ASP A 119 -4.67 3.38 16.95
CA ASP A 119 -4.26 3.19 18.33
C ASP A 119 -4.16 1.70 18.70
N LYS A 120 -3.93 1.42 19.98
CA LYS A 120 -3.81 0.06 20.51
C LYS A 120 -5.13 -0.74 20.51
N ASP A 121 -6.27 -0.07 20.35
CA ASP A 121 -7.61 -0.68 20.40
C ASP A 121 -8.17 -0.89 18.97
N SER A 122 -7.44 -0.43 17.96
CA SER A 122 -7.78 -0.51 16.55
C SER A 122 -7.79 -1.95 16.04
N LYS A 123 -8.79 -2.26 15.21
CA LYS A 123 -8.91 -3.55 14.49
C LYS A 123 -8.75 -3.27 13.00
N VAL A 124 -7.62 -3.71 12.45
CA VAL A 124 -7.27 -3.44 11.05
C VAL A 124 -7.58 -4.64 10.18
N LEU A 125 -8.35 -4.44 9.11
CA LEU A 125 -8.59 -5.43 8.07
C LEU A 125 -7.66 -5.15 6.89
N LEU A 126 -6.86 -6.15 6.51
CA LEU A 126 -6.03 -6.13 5.32
C LEU A 126 -6.51 -7.20 4.34
N VAL A 127 -6.48 -6.92 3.04
CA VAL A 127 -6.84 -7.87 1.99
C VAL A 127 -5.59 -8.26 1.23
N ASN A 128 -5.24 -9.55 1.30
CA ASN A 128 -4.24 -10.13 0.41
C ASN A 128 -4.91 -10.55 -0.90
N THR A 129 -4.65 -9.80 -1.98
CA THR A 129 -5.32 -9.98 -3.27
C THR A 129 -4.73 -11.10 -4.13
N GLU A 130 -3.49 -11.53 -3.86
CA GLU A 130 -2.79 -12.52 -4.67
C GLU A 130 -1.75 -13.33 -3.89
N GLY A 131 -1.43 -14.53 -4.38
CA GLY A 131 -0.28 -15.32 -3.92
C GLY A 131 0.99 -14.98 -4.70
N ASN A 132 1.88 -15.96 -4.85
CA ASN A 132 3.11 -15.84 -5.65
C ASN A 132 2.84 -16.07 -7.15
N THR A 133 2.06 -15.18 -7.76
CA THR A 133 1.68 -15.20 -9.19
C THR A 133 2.89 -15.21 -10.12
N ASP A 134 4.00 -14.55 -9.72
CA ASP A 134 5.35 -14.75 -10.27
C ASP A 134 6.26 -15.45 -9.24
N PRO A 135 6.41 -16.78 -9.30
CA PRO A 135 7.27 -17.52 -8.36
C PRO A 135 8.76 -17.17 -8.45
N VAL A 136 9.23 -16.63 -9.58
CA VAL A 136 10.64 -16.25 -9.76
C VAL A 136 10.91 -14.95 -9.02
N HIS A 137 10.09 -13.92 -9.27
CA HIS A 137 10.22 -12.62 -8.60
C HIS A 137 9.97 -12.75 -7.10
N PHE A 138 8.97 -13.55 -6.69
CA PHE A 138 8.71 -13.86 -5.29
C PHE A 138 9.97 -14.39 -4.58
N ARG A 139 10.69 -15.36 -5.18
CA ARG A 139 11.94 -15.87 -4.59
C ARG A 139 13.03 -14.81 -4.52
N GLN A 140 13.17 -13.95 -5.53
CA GLN A 140 14.15 -12.87 -5.49
C GLN A 140 13.88 -11.90 -4.34
N ILE A 141 12.62 -11.59 -4.04
CA ILE A 141 12.25 -10.68 -2.95
C ILE A 141 12.43 -11.34 -1.57
N ILE A 142 11.95 -12.58 -1.42
CA ILE A 142 11.95 -13.27 -0.13
C ILE A 142 13.32 -13.86 0.22
N TRP A 143 13.98 -14.53 -0.72
CA TRP A 143 15.24 -15.25 -0.47
C TRP A 143 16.47 -14.38 -0.77
N ASP A 144 16.48 -13.68 -1.90
CA ASP A 144 17.67 -12.94 -2.35
C ASP A 144 17.68 -11.47 -1.87
N GLY A 145 16.61 -11.03 -1.20
CA GLY A 145 16.52 -9.69 -0.60
C GLY A 145 16.34 -8.55 -1.62
N ARG A 146 15.76 -8.83 -2.80
CA ARG A 146 15.41 -7.80 -3.79
C ARG A 146 14.46 -6.75 -3.18
N ASN A 147 14.56 -5.50 -3.66
CA ASN A 147 13.85 -4.35 -3.12
C ASN A 147 14.04 -4.21 -1.59
N PRO A 148 15.28 -4.05 -1.11
CA PRO A 148 15.56 -3.92 0.30
C PRO A 148 14.99 -2.60 0.85
N VAL A 149 14.61 -2.61 2.12
CA VAL A 149 14.28 -1.38 2.84
C VAL A 149 15.53 -0.50 2.92
N PRO A 150 15.48 0.77 2.47
CA PRO A 150 16.61 1.69 2.57
C PRO A 150 17.04 1.91 4.03
N LYS A 151 18.35 2.12 4.28
CA LYS A 151 18.88 2.35 5.64
C LYS A 151 18.55 3.74 6.21
N ASN A 152 18.32 4.71 5.33
CA ASN A 152 17.90 6.07 5.67
C ASN A 152 16.64 6.36 4.85
N THR A 153 15.47 6.17 5.44
CA THR A 153 14.22 6.61 4.85
C THR A 153 13.98 8.05 5.30
N GLY A 154 13.78 8.97 4.36
CA GLY A 154 13.12 10.24 4.67
C GLY A 154 11.63 9.98 4.97
N PRO A 155 10.76 11.00 4.97
CA PRO A 155 9.32 10.76 5.13
C PRO A 155 8.84 9.76 4.06
N THR A 156 8.30 8.63 4.51
CA THR A 156 7.94 7.49 3.65
C THR A 156 6.59 7.68 2.95
N PHE A 157 5.76 8.58 3.47
CA PHE A 157 4.44 8.87 2.93
C PHE A 157 4.30 10.37 2.65
N GLU A 158 3.62 10.68 1.55
CA GLU A 158 3.07 12.01 1.29
C GLU A 158 1.56 11.94 1.61
N LEU A 159 1.10 12.79 2.53
CA LEU A 159 -0.31 13.02 2.81
C LEU A 159 -0.90 13.99 1.78
#